data_AF-A0A967KZT1-F1
#
_entry.id   AF-A0A967KZT1-F1
#
_cell.length_a   1.000
_cell.length_b   1.000
_cell.length_c   1.000
_cell.angle_alpha   90.00
_cell.angle_beta   90.00
_cell.angle_gamma   90.00
#
_symmetry.space_group_name_H-M   'P 1'
#
loop_
_entity.id
_entity.type
_entity.pdbx_description
1 polymer ?
#
loop_
_entity_poly.entity_id
_entity_poly.type
_entity_poly.pdbx_seq_one_letter_code
_entity_poly.pdbx_strand_id
1 'polypeptide(L)'
;MISGSRWLTRLAGFVCLLLLVGCAARTPDVSYYSLSSMGPFEGSAHHMVKSDISLGIGPVTIPDYLKRVQIATRLDDNRFRFDDFHR
;
A
#
# COMPACT_ATOMS: atom_id res chain seq x y z
N MET A 1 -56.65 14.23 -2.08
CA MET A 1 -55.30 14.61 -1.61
C MET A 1 -54.48 13.45 -1.01
N ILE A 2 -54.95 12.19 -1.04
CA ILE A 2 -54.28 11.02 -0.42
C ILE A 2 -53.30 10.31 -1.38
N SER A 3 -53.44 10.51 -2.70
CA SER A 3 -52.59 9.87 -3.72
C SER A 3 -51.15 10.44 -3.78
N GLY A 4 -51.00 11.75 -3.56
CA GLY A 4 -49.71 12.44 -3.67
C GLY A 4 -48.69 12.04 -2.60
N SER A 5 -49.12 11.83 -1.34
CA SER A 5 -48.20 11.45 -0.26
C SER A 5 -47.66 10.02 -0.41
N ARG A 6 -48.44 9.12 -1.02
CA ARG A 6 -48.04 7.75 -1.33
C ARG A 6 -46.97 7.71 -2.42
N TRP A 7 -46.95 8.66 -3.34
CA TRP A 7 -45.92 8.75 -4.38
C TRP A 7 -44.62 9.37 -3.85
N LEU A 8 -44.74 10.42 -3.03
CA LEU A 8 -43.61 11.07 -2.34
C LEU A 8 -42.87 10.11 -1.39
N THR A 9 -43.59 9.29 -0.63
CA THR A 9 -42.97 8.27 0.26
C THR A 9 -42.24 7.18 -0.53
N ARG A 10 -42.75 6.79 -1.70
CA ARG A 10 -42.07 5.81 -2.57
C ARG A 10 -40.79 6.38 -3.18
N LEU A 11 -40.82 7.64 -3.61
CA LEU A 11 -39.64 8.35 -4.11
C LEU A 11 -38.57 8.51 -3.01
N ALA A 12 -38.97 8.92 -1.81
CA ALA A 12 -38.06 9.04 -0.68
C ALA A 12 -37.40 7.69 -0.31
N GLY A 13 -38.18 6.60 -0.30
CA GLY A 13 -37.65 5.26 -0.07
C GLY A 13 -36.64 4.82 -1.14
N PHE A 14 -36.92 5.12 -2.41
CA PHE A 14 -36.02 4.81 -3.52
C PHE A 14 -34.71 5.61 -3.46
N VAL A 15 -34.78 6.91 -3.16
CA VAL A 15 -33.60 7.76 -2.96
C VAL A 15 -32.77 7.26 -1.77
N CYS A 16 -33.43 6.89 -0.68
CA CYS A 16 -32.73 6.33 0.48
C CYS A 16 -32.00 5.03 0.10
N LEU A 17 -32.66 4.12 -0.62
CA LEU A 17 -32.04 2.88 -1.08
C LEU A 17 -30.81 3.13 -1.97
N LEU A 18 -30.87 4.11 -2.88
CA LEU A 18 -29.74 4.50 -3.72
C LEU A 18 -28.55 5.04 -2.91
N LEU A 19 -28.81 5.81 -1.86
CA LEU A 19 -27.76 6.33 -0.97
C LEU A 19 -27.08 5.20 -0.18
N LEU A 20 -27.82 4.17 0.24
CA LEU A 20 -27.26 3.02 0.95
C LEU A 20 -26.34 2.15 0.06
N VAL A 21 -26.60 2.07 -1.24
CA VAL A 21 -25.76 1.31 -2.19
C VAL A 21 -24.35 1.90 -2.30
N GLY A 22 -24.21 3.23 -2.23
CA GLY A 22 -22.91 3.90 -2.27
C GLY A 22 -22.04 3.64 -1.03
N CYS A 23 -22.66 3.54 0.15
CA CYS A 23 -21.95 3.23 1.40
C CYS A 23 -21.47 1.79 1.50
N ALA A 24 -22.11 0.86 0.77
CA ALA A 24 -21.70 -0.55 0.73
C ALA A 24 -20.55 -0.81 -0.26
N ALA A 25 -20.04 0.22 -0.95
CA ALA A 25 -18.91 0.07 -1.85
C ALA A 25 -17.67 -0.39 -1.07
N ARG A 26 -17.11 -1.53 -1.50
CA ARG A 26 -15.96 -2.17 -0.85
C ARG A 26 -14.73 -1.29 -1.04
N THR A 27 -14.09 -0.90 0.05
CA THR A 27 -12.80 -0.21 0.00
C THR A 27 -11.72 -1.17 -0.51
N PRO A 28 -10.74 -0.68 -1.30
CA PRO A 28 -9.62 -1.49 -1.73
C PRO A 28 -8.81 -2.00 -0.53
N ASP A 29 -8.27 -3.21 -0.65
CA ASP A 29 -7.42 -3.82 0.39
C ASP A 29 -6.06 -3.11 0.42
N VAL A 30 -5.50 -2.89 1.62
CA VAL A 30 -4.22 -2.19 1.79
C VAL A 30 -3.18 -3.13 2.38
N SER A 31 -2.13 -3.41 1.62
CA SER A 31 -1.04 -4.32 2.00
C SER A 31 0.18 -3.56 2.53
N TYR A 32 0.80 -4.11 3.56
CA TYR A 32 2.00 -3.55 4.20
C TYR A 32 3.19 -4.51 4.08
N TYR A 33 4.34 -3.97 3.73
CA TYR A 33 5.57 -4.73 3.52
C TYR A 33 6.67 -4.25 4.47
N SER A 34 7.32 -5.22 5.12
CA SER A 34 8.51 -4.98 5.94
C SER A 34 9.62 -5.88 5.43
N LEU A 35 10.81 -5.29 5.26
CA LEU A 35 11.99 -6.04 4.86
C LEU A 35 12.49 -6.86 6.06
N SER A 36 12.41 -8.18 5.96
CA SER A 36 13.06 -9.06 6.92
C SER A 36 14.55 -9.14 6.63
N SER A 37 15.38 -9.04 7.67
CA SER A 37 16.80 -9.32 7.54
C SER A 37 16.99 -10.79 7.20
N MET A 38 17.78 -11.09 6.17
CA MET A 38 18.26 -12.45 5.97
C MET A 38 19.11 -12.84 7.19
N GLY A 39 18.84 -14.02 7.75
CA GLY A 39 19.66 -14.58 8.83
C GLY A 39 21.11 -14.82 8.36
N PRO A 40 21.98 -15.31 9.25
CA PRO A 40 23.35 -15.65 8.90
C PRO A 40 23.37 -16.54 7.65
N PHE A 41 24.13 -16.12 6.64
CA PHE A 41 24.25 -16.85 5.39
C PHE A 41 25.01 -18.17 5.64
N GLU A 42 24.31 -19.30 5.72
CA GLU A 42 24.91 -20.61 6.05
C GLU A 42 25.98 -21.06 5.02
N GLY A 43 25.95 -20.50 3.80
CA GLY A 43 26.95 -20.78 2.76
C GLY A 43 28.32 -20.11 2.96
N SER A 44 28.48 -19.22 3.95
CA SER A 44 29.75 -18.51 4.20
C SER A 44 30.53 -19.06 5.40
N ALA A 45 29.99 -20.07 6.11
CA ALA A 45 30.60 -20.60 7.33
C ALA A 45 31.90 -21.38 7.10
N HIS A 46 32.15 -21.88 5.88
CA HIS A 46 33.33 -22.71 5.58
C HIS A 46 34.61 -21.95 5.23
N HIS A 47 34.53 -20.62 5.05
CA HIS A 47 35.70 -19.80 4.75
C HIS A 47 35.69 -18.47 5.52
N MET A 48 35.13 -18.46 6.74
CA MET A 48 35.48 -17.44 7.72
C MET A 48 36.89 -17.74 8.24
N VAL A 49 37.90 -17.44 7.42
CA VAL A 49 39.18 -17.01 7.98
C VAL A 49 38.80 -15.93 8.98
N LYS A 50 39.26 -16.06 10.22
CA LYS A 50 39.05 -15.10 11.31
C LYS A 50 39.79 -13.81 10.96
N SER A 51 39.32 -13.12 9.93
CA SER A 51 39.83 -11.84 9.49
C SER A 51 39.37 -10.84 10.53
N ASP A 52 40.32 -10.26 11.25
CA ASP A 52 40.12 -9.18 12.23
C ASP A 52 39.74 -7.85 11.54
N ILE A 53 39.03 -7.95 10.41
CA ILE A 53 38.67 -6.87 9.51
C ILE A 53 37.24 -6.48 9.84
N SER A 54 37.09 -5.30 10.40
CA SER A 54 35.79 -4.66 10.59
C SER A 54 35.46 -3.80 9.37
N LEU A 55 34.26 -3.98 8.82
CA LEU A 55 33.69 -3.13 7.77
C LEU A 55 32.47 -2.39 8.35
N GLY A 56 32.58 -1.08 8.49
CA GLY A 56 31.44 -0.23 8.82
C GLY A 56 30.61 0.05 7.58
N ILE A 57 29.29 -0.15 7.66
CA ILE A 57 28.35 0.26 6.61
C ILE A 57 27.74 1.59 7.01
N GLY A 58 27.95 2.61 6.18
CA GLY A 58 27.36 3.94 6.37
C GLY A 58 25.86 3.98 6.02
N PRO A 59 25.17 5.08 6.34
CA PRO A 59 23.76 5.25 6.01
C PRO A 59 23.52 5.24 4.50
N VAL A 60 22.45 4.57 4.08
CA VAL A 60 22.05 4.50 2.67
C VAL A 60 21.37 5.80 2.26
N THR A 61 21.90 6.46 1.24
CA THR A 61 21.30 7.68 0.68
C THR A 61 20.36 7.33 -0.46
N ILE A 62 19.08 7.67 -0.31
CA ILE A 62 18.08 7.56 -1.37
C ILE A 62 17.52 8.95 -1.73
N PRO A 63 17.08 9.18 -2.98
CA PRO A 63 16.43 10.42 -3.38
C PRO A 63 15.16 10.72 -2.57
N ASP A 64 14.88 12.00 -2.30
CA ASP A 64 13.76 12.40 -1.43
C ASP A 64 12.39 11.96 -1.96
N TYR A 65 12.22 11.88 -3.26
CA TYR A 65 10.96 11.41 -3.86
C TYR A 65 10.71 9.90 -3.65
N LEU A 66 11.74 9.11 -3.30
CA LEU A 66 11.62 7.70 -2.95
C LEU A 66 11.50 7.47 -1.43
N LYS A 67 11.71 8.49 -0.59
CA LYS A 67 11.54 8.43 0.87
C LYS A 67 10.06 8.47 1.28
N ARG A 68 9.21 7.77 0.54
CA ARG A 68 7.76 7.68 0.77
C ARG A 68 7.45 6.27 1.22
N VAL A 69 6.34 6.13 1.94
CA VAL A 69 5.83 4.83 2.38
C VAL A 69 5.33 3.99 1.18
N GLN A 70 4.86 4.64 0.11
CA GLN A 70 4.32 3.96 -1.07
C GLN A 70 5.39 3.22 -1.87
N ILE A 71 5.08 1.99 -2.31
CA ILE A 71 5.99 1.23 -3.18
C ILE A 71 6.11 1.92 -4.54
N ALA A 72 7.36 2.21 -4.96
CA ALA A 72 7.68 2.76 -6.27
C ALA A 72 7.99 1.65 -7.27
N THR A 73 7.25 1.60 -8.39
CA THR A 73 7.56 0.75 -9.54
C THR A 73 7.99 1.62 -10.72
N ARG A 74 9.16 1.33 -11.31
CA ARG A 74 9.61 2.03 -12.51
C ARG A 74 8.79 1.57 -13.72
N LEU A 75 8.22 2.51 -14.46
CA LEU A 75 7.43 2.24 -15.67
C LEU A 75 8.30 2.39 -16.93
N ASP A 76 9.04 3.48 -17.03
CA ASP A 76 9.91 3.84 -18.14
C ASP A 76 11.19 4.50 -17.60
N ASP A 77 12.04 5.03 -18.49
CA ASP A 77 13.34 5.60 -18.15
C ASP A 77 13.28 6.60 -16.98
N ASN A 78 12.27 7.47 -16.93
CA ASN A 78 12.17 8.49 -15.90
C ASN A 78 10.77 8.61 -15.27
N ARG A 79 9.97 7.52 -15.33
CA ARG A 79 8.61 7.48 -14.78
C ARG A 79 8.51 6.44 -13.71
N PHE A 80 8.07 6.86 -12.53
CA PHE A 80 7.78 5.98 -11.39
C PHE A 80 6.30 6.05 -11.08
N ARG A 81 5.69 4.88 -10.88
CA ARG A 81 4.34 4.74 -10.34
C ARG A 81 4.45 4.44 -8.86
N PHE A 82 3.79 5.25 -8.03
CA PHE A 82 3.60 4.97 -6.61
C PHE A 82 2.27 4.27 -6.44
N ASP A 83 2.23 3.24 -5.62
CA ASP A 83 1.01 2.50 -5.36
C ASP A 83 0.27 3.08 -4.15
N ASP A 84 -1.04 3.32 -4.28
CA ASP A 84 -1.86 3.91 -3.22
C ASP A 84 -2.27 2.88 -2.15
N PHE A 85 -2.20 1.59 -2.47
CA PHE A 85 -2.64 0.49 -1.61
C PHE A 85 -1.52 -0.44 -1.15
N HIS A 86 -0.27 -0.20 -1.60
CA HIS A 86 0.90 -0.96 -1.18
C HIS A 86 1.92 -0.04 -0.49
N ARG A 87 2.21 -0.35 0.78
CA ARG A 87 2.99 0.49 1.68
C ARG A 87 3.95 -0.28 2.57
#